data_AF-A0A1V5K0T6-F1
#
_entry.id   AF-A0A1V5K0T6-F1
#
_cell.length_a   1.000
_cell.length_b   1.000
_cell.length_c   1.000
_cell.angle_alpha   90.00
_cell.angle_beta   90.00
_cell.angle_gamma   90.00
#
_symmetry.space_group_name_H-M   'P 1'
#
loop_
_entity.id
_entity.type
_entity.pdbx_description
1 polymer ?
#
loop_
_entity_poly.entity_id
_entity_poly.type
_entity_poly.pdbx_seq_one_letter_code
_entity_poly.pdbx_strand_id
1 'polypeptide(L)'
;MGVRIVRVTLHVGLGTFRPVKTENIEDHEMHAETYHVSREAADAINSARAAGGRVVAVGTTTVRTLESASTDDGLVEAKEGSTSIFITPGYRFKATDVMVTNFHLPKSTLIMMVSAFAGRERVLEAYREAVNQRYRFFSFGDAMLIL
;
A
#
# COMPACT_ATOMS: atom_id res chain seq x y z
N MET A 1 17.06 16.36 -13.41
CA MET A 1 16.44 15.17 -12.80
C MET A 1 15.08 15.56 -12.24
N GLY A 2 14.09 14.67 -12.32
CA GLY A 2 12.73 14.94 -11.86
C GLY A 2 12.03 13.64 -11.43
N VAL A 3 10.78 13.75 -11.00
CA VAL A 3 9.98 12.59 -10.58
C VAL A 3 9.31 11.97 -11.81
N ARG A 4 9.51 10.66 -12.01
CA ARG A 4 8.82 9.89 -13.06
C ARG A 4 7.49 9.37 -12.52
N ILE A 5 6.41 9.57 -13.27
CA ILE A 5 5.09 9.02 -12.95
C ILE A 5 4.90 7.73 -13.73
N VAL A 6 4.60 6.65 -13.02
CA VAL A 6 4.34 5.31 -13.57
C VAL A 6 2.95 4.87 -13.12
N ARG A 7 2.19 4.25 -14.03
CA ARG A 7 0.84 3.75 -13.73
C ARG A 7 0.87 2.22 -13.64
N VAL A 8 0.16 1.71 -12.65
CA VAL A 8 -0.23 0.31 -12.51
C VAL A 8 -1.74 0.24 -12.35
N THR A 9 -2.34 -0.90 -12.67
CA THR A 9 -3.79 -1.08 -12.58
C THR A 9 -4.14 -2.13 -11.55
N LEU A 10 -5.14 -1.83 -10.70
CA LEU A 10 -5.84 -2.81 -9.86
C LEU A 10 -7.34 -2.64 -10.10
N HIS A 11 -8.01 -3.72 -10.50
CA HIS A 11 -9.46 -3.78 -10.58
C HIS A 11 -10.00 -4.14 -9.20
N VAL A 12 -10.42 -3.11 -8.47
CA VAL A 12 -10.99 -3.26 -7.14
C VAL A 12 -12.40 -3.82 -7.20
N GLY A 13 -12.70 -4.76 -6.31
CA GLY A 13 -14.03 -5.33 -6.14
C GLY A 13 -14.77 -4.73 -4.94
N LEU A 14 -16.00 -5.18 -4.69
CA LEU A 14 -16.75 -4.78 -3.48
C LEU A 14 -16.06 -5.22 -2.17
N GLY A 15 -15.05 -6.08 -2.25
CA GLY A 15 -14.32 -6.63 -1.11
C GLY A 15 -13.34 -5.66 -0.44
N THR A 16 -12.73 -4.72 -1.18
CA THR A 16 -11.69 -3.81 -0.67
C THR A 16 -12.17 -2.94 0.49
N PHE A 17 -13.47 -2.63 0.50
CA PHE A 17 -14.08 -1.68 1.43
C PHE A 17 -14.83 -2.36 2.58
N ARG A 18 -14.83 -3.70 2.64
CA ARG A 18 -15.54 -4.41 3.71
C ARG A 18 -14.77 -4.27 5.03
N PRO A 19 -15.45 -3.89 6.13
CA PRO A 19 -14.80 -3.87 7.44
C PRO A 19 -14.37 -5.29 7.85
N VAL A 20 -13.27 -5.39 8.60
CA VAL A 20 -12.86 -6.65 9.23
C VAL A 20 -13.94 -7.02 10.24
N LYS A 21 -14.61 -8.16 10.02
CA LYS A 21 -15.70 -8.65 10.88
C LYS A 21 -15.28 -9.76 11.83
N THR A 22 -14.03 -10.22 11.74
CA THR A 22 -13.52 -11.34 12.54
C THR A 22 -12.87 -10.81 13.82
N GLU A 23 -13.01 -11.57 14.91
CA GLU A 23 -12.37 -11.25 16.19
C GLU A 23 -10.86 -11.48 16.13
N ASN A 24 -10.42 -12.51 15.40
CA ASN A 24 -9.01 -12.74 15.08
C ASN A 24 -8.67 -12.22 13.68
N ILE A 25 -7.54 -11.54 13.58
CA ILE A 25 -7.01 -11.00 12.31
C ILE A 25 -6.63 -12.12 11.34
N GLU A 26 -6.17 -13.25 11.88
CA GLU A 26 -5.76 -14.43 11.12
C GLU A 26 -6.93 -15.08 10.35
N ASP A 27 -8.16 -14.88 10.82
CA ASP A 27 -9.38 -15.40 10.19
C ASP A 27 -9.90 -14.48 9.06
N HIS A 28 -9.26 -13.34 8.80
CA HIS A 28 -9.73 -12.39 7.79
C HIS A 28 -9.29 -12.79 6.38
N GLU A 29 -10.26 -13.22 5.57
CA GLU A 29 -10.03 -13.48 4.14
C GLU A 29 -10.13 -12.21 3.30
N MET A 30 -9.02 -11.85 2.65
CA MET A 30 -9.00 -10.80 1.63
C MET A 30 -9.60 -11.31 0.32
N HIS A 31 -10.61 -10.61 -0.17
CA HIS A 31 -11.14 -10.86 -1.50
C HIS A 31 -10.06 -10.60 -2.57
N ALA A 32 -9.93 -11.54 -3.50
CA ALA A 32 -8.95 -11.47 -4.57
C ALA A 32 -9.34 -10.36 -5.58
N GLU A 33 -8.35 -9.57 -5.99
CA GLU A 33 -8.50 -8.47 -6.95
C GLU A 33 -7.50 -8.62 -8.07
N THR A 34 -7.89 -8.33 -9.30
CA THR A 34 -7.01 -8.49 -10.46
C THR A 34 -6.17 -7.24 -10.70
N TYR A 35 -4.89 -7.42 -10.97
CA TYR A 35 -3.96 -6.33 -11.28
C TYR A 35 -3.27 -6.56 -12.61
N HIS A 36 -2.75 -5.47 -13.16
CA HIS A 36 -1.88 -5.47 -14.33
C HIS A 36 -0.72 -4.48 -14.13
N VAL A 37 0.50 -4.98 -14.33
CA VAL A 37 1.73 -4.19 -14.42
C VAL A 37 2.30 -4.38 -15.82
N SER A 38 2.33 -3.31 -16.62
CA SER A 38 2.90 -3.37 -17.96
C SER A 38 4.42 -3.54 -17.91
N ARG A 39 5.01 -3.99 -19.02
CA ARG A 39 6.46 -4.06 -19.18
C ARG A 39 7.10 -2.68 -18.98
N GLU A 40 6.53 -1.62 -19.56
CA GLU A 40 7.11 -0.28 -19.39
C GLU A 40 7.06 0.18 -17.94
N ALA A 41 6.02 -0.19 -17.18
CA ALA A 41 5.89 0.15 -15.77
C ALA A 41 6.94 -0.59 -14.92
N ALA A 42 7.06 -1.91 -15.10
CA ALA A 42 8.06 -2.72 -14.40
C ALA A 42 9.49 -2.22 -14.69
N ASP A 43 9.82 -2.02 -15.96
CA ASP A 43 11.15 -1.53 -16.38
C ASP A 43 11.45 -0.14 -15.80
N ALA A 44 10.45 0.76 -15.78
CA ALA A 44 10.60 2.09 -15.20
C ALA A 44 10.89 2.05 -13.70
N ILE A 45 10.16 1.21 -12.96
CA ILE A 45 10.30 1.06 -11.51
C ILE A 45 11.67 0.45 -11.18
N ASN A 46 12.01 -0.67 -11.83
CA ASN A 46 13.25 -1.39 -11.59
C ASN A 46 14.48 -0.55 -11.97
N SER A 47 14.42 0.18 -13.09
CA SER A 47 15.51 1.07 -13.50
C SER A 47 15.70 2.24 -12.53
N ALA A 48 14.62 2.82 -12.02
CA ALA A 48 14.70 3.89 -11.03
C ALA A 48 15.36 3.39 -9.74
N ARG A 49 15.01 2.18 -9.29
CA ARG A 49 15.60 1.57 -8.09
C ARG A 49 17.07 1.19 -8.30
N ALA A 50 17.42 0.62 -9.45
CA ALA A 50 18.79 0.28 -9.81
C ALA A 50 19.70 1.53 -9.88
N ALA A 51 19.13 2.69 -10.21
CA ALA A 51 19.82 3.98 -10.19
C ALA A 51 19.89 4.63 -8.78
N GLY A 52 19.50 3.91 -7.71
CA GLY A 52 19.47 4.43 -6.33
C GLY A 52 18.28 5.34 -6.02
N GLY A 53 17.27 5.38 -6.89
CA GLY A 53 16.00 6.07 -6.66
C GLY A 53 15.08 5.30 -5.72
N ARG A 54 14.01 5.97 -5.29
CA ARG A 54 12.95 5.39 -4.43
C ARG A 54 11.65 5.21 -5.21
N VAL A 55 10.91 4.16 -4.87
CA VAL A 55 9.57 3.88 -5.36
C VAL A 55 8.54 4.46 -4.38
N VAL A 56 7.80 5.48 -4.85
CA VAL A 56 6.73 6.13 -4.10
C VAL A 56 5.39 5.55 -4.54
N ALA A 57 4.79 4.70 -3.71
CA ALA A 57 3.45 4.16 -3.96
C ALA A 57 2.38 5.18 -3.54
N VAL A 58 1.51 5.55 -4.48
CA VAL A 58 0.39 6.45 -4.23
C VAL A 58 -0.89 5.64 -4.09
N GLY A 59 -1.35 5.48 -2.85
CA GLY A 59 -2.52 4.68 -2.46
C GLY A 59 -2.16 3.25 -2.06
N THR A 60 -2.90 2.70 -1.10
CA THR A 60 -2.72 1.33 -0.58
C THR A 60 -3.01 0.26 -1.63
N THR A 61 -3.88 0.54 -2.60
CA THR A 61 -4.11 -0.27 -3.80
C THR A 61 -2.83 -0.43 -4.62
N THR A 62 -2.11 0.66 -4.87
CA THR A 62 -0.81 0.63 -5.57
C THR A 62 0.21 -0.21 -4.80
N VAL A 63 0.26 -0.07 -3.48
CA VAL A 63 1.13 -0.88 -2.61
C VAL A 63 0.83 -2.36 -2.79
N ARG A 64 -0.43 -2.78 -2.69
CA ARG A 64 -0.81 -4.19 -2.87
C ARG A 64 -0.42 -4.71 -4.25
N THR A 65 -0.63 -3.94 -5.30
CA THR A 65 -0.22 -4.32 -6.65
C THR A 65 1.29 -4.52 -6.73
N LEU A 66 2.10 -3.56 -6.27
CA LEU A 66 3.56 -3.67 -6.32
C LEU A 66 4.07 -4.85 -5.50
N GLU A 67 3.60 -4.99 -4.25
CA GLU A 67 4.04 -6.06 -3.35
C GLU A 67 3.64 -7.46 -3.86
N SER A 68 2.52 -7.56 -4.58
CA SER A 68 2.09 -8.81 -5.24
C SER A 68 2.82 -9.07 -6.55
N ALA A 69 3.18 -8.00 -7.26
CA ALA A 69 3.89 -8.09 -8.53
C ALA A 69 5.39 -8.29 -8.38
N SER A 70 5.93 -8.20 -7.16
CA SER A 70 7.37 -8.25 -6.91
C SER A 70 7.87 -9.61 -6.46
N THR A 71 9.05 -9.98 -6.92
CA THR A 71 9.86 -11.08 -6.39
C THR A 71 10.35 -10.76 -4.97
N ASP A 72 10.89 -11.77 -4.27
CA ASP A 72 11.37 -11.60 -2.90
C ASP A 72 12.58 -10.66 -2.77
N ASP A 73 13.40 -10.55 -3.81
CA ASP A 73 14.49 -9.57 -3.94
C ASP A 73 14.01 -8.17 -4.36
N GLY A 74 12.71 -7.99 -4.57
CA GLY A 74 12.10 -6.68 -4.81
C GLY A 74 12.14 -6.21 -6.26
N LEU A 75 12.32 -7.12 -7.22
CA LEU A 75 12.16 -6.85 -8.64
C LEU A 75 10.66 -6.88 -8.99
N VAL A 76 10.14 -5.79 -9.57
CA VAL A 76 8.75 -5.74 -10.04
C VAL A 76 8.64 -6.47 -11.37
N GLU A 77 7.76 -7.45 -11.48
CA GLU A 77 7.52 -8.21 -12.71
C GLU A 77 6.41 -7.60 -13.56
N ALA A 78 6.59 -7.61 -14.87
CA ALA A 78 5.55 -7.27 -15.83
C ALA A 78 4.57 -8.45 -15.95
N LYS A 79 3.42 -8.36 -15.28
CA LYS A 79 2.41 -9.43 -15.29
C LYS A 79 1.00 -8.93 -15.01
N GLU A 80 0.06 -9.74 -15.48
CA GLU A 80 -1.32 -9.73 -15.00
C GLU A 80 -1.47 -10.83 -13.94
N GLY A 81 -2.27 -10.57 -12.92
CA GLY A 81 -2.46 -11.54 -11.85
C GLY A 81 -3.63 -11.18 -10.95
N SER A 82 -3.81 -12.00 -9.92
CA SER A 82 -4.76 -11.74 -8.85
C SER A 82 -4.01 -11.60 -7.53
N THR A 83 -4.47 -10.71 -6.66
CA THR A 83 -3.93 -10.51 -5.33
C THR A 83 -5.00 -10.56 -4.25
N SER A 84 -4.78 -11.44 -3.29
CA SER A 84 -5.45 -11.46 -1.98
C SER A 84 -4.47 -11.10 -0.87
N ILE A 85 -3.38 -10.39 -1.18
CA ILE A 85 -2.35 -10.08 -0.18
C ILE A 85 -2.95 -9.28 0.97
N PHE A 86 -2.74 -9.78 2.18
CA PHE A 86 -3.09 -9.10 3.42
C PHE A 86 -1.81 -8.65 4.12
N ILE A 87 -1.56 -7.34 4.10
CA ILE A 87 -0.34 -6.75 4.65
C ILE A 87 -0.61 -6.35 6.11
N THR A 88 0.06 -7.04 7.03
CA THR A 88 -0.05 -6.85 8.49
C THR A 88 1.34 -6.59 9.10
N PRO A 89 1.42 -6.08 10.35
CA PRO A 89 2.70 -5.87 11.02
C PRO A 89 3.60 -7.11 11.00
N GLY A 90 4.87 -6.93 10.65
CA GLY A 90 5.82 -8.02 10.40
C GLY A 90 6.08 -8.30 8.91
N TYR A 91 5.25 -7.76 8.01
CA TYR A 91 5.48 -7.84 6.57
C TYR A 91 6.75 -7.10 6.13
N ARG A 92 7.56 -7.74 5.28
CA ARG A 92 8.71 -7.11 4.62
C ARG A 92 8.28 -6.52 3.27
N PHE A 93 8.21 -5.20 3.19
CA PHE A 93 7.97 -4.51 1.92
C PHE A 93 9.14 -4.74 0.97
N LYS A 94 8.82 -5.20 -0.24
CA LYS A 94 9.79 -5.65 -1.25
C LYS A 94 10.07 -4.55 -2.25
N ALA A 95 9.05 -3.83 -2.71
CA ALA A 95 9.19 -2.84 -3.79
C ALA A 95 8.70 -1.43 -3.44
N THR A 96 8.01 -1.25 -2.32
CA THR A 96 7.54 0.07 -1.87
C THR A 96 8.52 0.68 -0.86
N ASP A 97 9.14 1.80 -1.20
CA ASP A 97 10.06 2.52 -0.30
C ASP A 97 9.37 3.68 0.44
N VAL A 98 8.35 4.28 -0.19
CA VAL A 98 7.60 5.43 0.35
C VAL A 98 6.11 5.22 0.06
N MET A 99 5.24 5.60 1.01
CA MET A 99 3.79 5.50 0.85
C MET A 99 3.11 6.86 0.97
N VAL A 100 2.25 7.18 0.00
CA VAL A 100 1.25 8.24 0.11
C VAL A 100 -0.13 7.61 0.27
N THR A 101 -0.87 7.97 1.32
CA THR A 101 -2.18 7.39 1.60
C THR A 101 -3.05 8.34 2.40
N ASN A 102 -4.36 8.08 2.48
CA ASN A 102 -5.27 8.81 3.36
C ASN A 102 -5.15 8.34 4.83
N PHE A 103 -5.83 9.04 5.73
CA PHE A 103 -6.09 8.55 7.09
C PHE A 103 -7.28 7.57 7.11
N HIS A 104 -6.99 6.34 7.51
CA HIS A 104 -7.94 5.21 7.55
C HIS A 104 -8.67 5.06 8.90
N LEU A 105 -9.81 4.37 8.88
CA LEU A 105 -10.56 4.04 10.08
C LEU A 105 -9.79 3.17 11.07
N PRO A 106 -10.03 3.32 12.40
CA PRO A 106 -9.65 2.32 13.39
C PRO A 106 -10.20 0.94 13.01
N LYS A 107 -9.42 -0.11 13.30
CA LYS A 107 -9.78 -1.52 13.02
C LYS A 107 -10.04 -1.83 11.53
N SER A 108 -9.46 -1.07 10.60
CA SER A 108 -9.48 -1.40 9.16
C SER A 108 -8.25 -2.20 8.72
N THR A 109 -8.36 -2.94 7.62
CA THR A 109 -7.18 -3.59 6.99
C THR A 109 -6.15 -2.56 6.53
N LEU A 110 -6.60 -1.37 6.12
CA LEU A 110 -5.74 -0.30 5.63
C LEU A 110 -4.86 0.30 6.75
N ILE A 111 -5.40 0.49 7.97
CA ILE A 111 -4.56 0.93 9.10
C ILE A 111 -3.53 -0.14 9.49
N MET A 112 -3.84 -1.42 9.30
CA MET A 112 -2.88 -2.51 9.53
C MET A 112 -1.71 -2.46 8.53
N MET A 113 -1.98 -2.24 7.25
CA MET A 113 -0.94 -2.06 6.22
C MET A 113 -0.05 -0.85 6.53
N VAL A 114 -0.67 0.28 6.89
CA VAL A 114 0.07 1.48 7.31
C VAL A 114 0.92 1.21 8.55
N SER A 115 0.40 0.47 9.52
CA SER A 115 1.13 0.05 10.72
C SER A 115 2.27 -0.93 10.42
N ALA A 116 2.11 -1.79 9.41
CA ALA A 116 3.17 -2.65 8.92
C ALA A 116 4.31 -1.84 8.30
N PHE A 117 3.97 -0.77 7.59
CA PHE A 117 4.93 0.08 6.89
C PHE A 117 5.71 1.00 7.85
N ALA A 118 5.02 1.70 8.75
CA ALA A 118 5.64 2.75 9.58
C ALA A 118 5.85 2.36 11.05
N GLY A 119 5.41 1.16 11.45
CA GLY A 119 5.38 0.70 12.84
C GLY A 119 4.14 1.17 13.60
N ARG A 120 3.49 0.25 14.31
CA ARG A 120 2.21 0.47 14.99
C ARG A 120 2.21 1.68 15.93
N GLU A 121 3.19 1.78 16.83
CA GLU A 121 3.18 2.84 17.86
C GLU A 121 3.33 4.23 17.23
N ARG A 122 4.22 4.38 16.23
CA ARG A 122 4.39 5.64 15.49
C ARG A 122 3.11 6.05 14.74
N VAL A 123 2.43 5.08 14.13
CA VAL A 123 1.14 5.33 13.45
C VAL A 123 0.09 5.77 14.45
N LEU A 124 -0.03 5.11 15.61
CA LEU A 124 -1.00 5.51 16.63
C LEU A 124 -0.72 6.92 17.17
N GLU A 125 0.55 7.27 17.40
CA GLU A 125 0.95 8.63 17.79
C GLU A 125 0.59 9.66 16.71
N ALA A 126 0.93 9.40 15.45
CA ALA A 126 0.60 10.28 14.32
C ALA A 126 -0.92 10.49 14.18
N TYR A 127 -1.72 9.44 14.41
CA TYR A 127 -3.18 9.52 14.35
C TYR A 127 -3.77 10.33 15.51
N ARG A 128 -3.23 10.19 16.73
CA ARG A 128 -3.64 11.04 17.86
C ARG A 128 -3.37 12.51 17.56
N GLU A 129 -2.19 12.81 17.02
CA GLU A 129 -1.84 14.17 16.65
C GLU A 129 -2.73 14.71 15.52
N ALA A 130 -3.01 13.90 14.50
CA ALA A 130 -3.92 14.29 13.43
C ALA A 130 -5.34 14.61 13.94
N VAL A 131 -5.84 13.87 14.94
CA VAL A 131 -7.11 14.18 15.62
C VAL A 131 -7.01 15.51 16.39
N ASN A 132 -5.94 15.71 17.18
CA ASN A 132 -5.72 16.95 17.93
C ASN A 132 -5.67 18.18 17.01
N GLN A 133 -5.02 18.04 15.86
CA GLN A 133 -4.90 19.07 14.83
C GLN A 133 -6.10 19.16 13.88
N ARG A 134 -7.15 18.37 14.12
CA ARG A 134 -8.41 18.36 13.35
C ARG A 134 -8.22 18.06 11.85
N TYR A 135 -7.30 17.15 11.52
CA TYR A 135 -7.17 16.61 10.18
C TYR A 135 -8.47 15.92 9.77
N ARG A 136 -8.80 16.02 8.49
CA ARG A 136 -9.94 15.35 7.87
C ARG A 136 -9.53 13.93 7.51
N PHE A 137 -10.32 12.95 7.90
CA PHE A 137 -10.03 11.53 7.62
C PHE A 137 -10.81 11.01 6.41
N PHE A 138 -10.56 9.74 6.03
CA PHE A 138 -11.23 9.00 4.97
C PHE A 138 -10.93 9.43 3.53
N SER A 139 -11.75 8.97 2.58
CA SER A 139 -11.57 9.06 1.13
C SER A 139 -11.38 10.48 0.60
N PHE A 140 -12.01 11.47 1.24
CA PHE A 140 -11.96 12.87 0.83
C PHE A 140 -11.26 13.77 1.86
N GLY A 141 -10.57 13.15 2.82
CA GLY A 141 -9.84 13.85 3.86
C GLY A 141 -8.46 14.32 3.41
N ASP A 142 -7.60 14.54 4.39
CA ASP A 142 -6.20 14.85 4.20
C ASP A 142 -5.38 13.58 3.93
N ALA A 143 -4.14 13.80 3.48
CA ALA A 143 -3.21 12.73 3.14
C ALA A 143 -2.05 12.64 4.14
N MET A 144 -1.42 11.48 4.16
CA MET A 144 -0.23 11.15 4.91
C MET A 144 0.84 10.66 3.93
N LEU A 145 2.06 11.17 4.10
CA LEU A 145 3.27 10.74 3.41
C LEU A 145 4.18 10.06 4.44
N ILE A 146 4.58 8.81 4.18
CA ILE A 146 5.48 8.04 5.04
C ILE A 146 6.79 7.80 4.29
N LEU A 147 7.89 8.33 4.86
CA LEU A 147 9.23 8.39 4.27
C LEU A 147 10.24 7.48 4.96
#